data_AF-A0A9Q3ZBD6-F1
#
_entry.id   AF-A0A9Q3ZBD6-F1
#
_cell.length_a   1.000
_cell.length_b   1.000
_cell.length_c   1.000
_cell.angle_alpha   90.00
_cell.angle_beta   90.00
_cell.angle_gamma   90.00
#
_symmetry.space_group_name_H-M   'P 1'
#
loop_
_entity.id
_entity.type
_entity.pdbx_description
1 polymer ?
#
loop_
_entity_poly.entity_id
_entity_poly.type
_entity_poly.pdbx_seq_one_letter_code
_entity_poly.pdbx_strand_id
1 'polypeptide(L)'
;MTSQLAARGRRAATLLGALSVLLTVLSGCSTSSPVPQEPELSTAAERAVDAAWVQTGPQSGGYGRGPVSSAPASLYATAWTLRLALDNGELPRGLDRKRCVGWLTQIATSPGTGDPALTQLDNLALAVQGLRSLGATVPTSRIAANTEKLRSGSLYRGSPTTTPNWSDTYTAVHIISQISARIPDEVRDGISNRYARSTDNGWNEDINSSIPVWQSATLILPRADRQKHAKALHDLVDAVWKHGTSGPADGFKIGTLADVRSLALQNGTTVPNIPASWFSSLQDSTGMLALRARYGPDPHTTAKAMELGYRAASSLQRFITAYVLPTGWPSVPRPMPDPQDSYYGLALTRSWGDSAREAALAALTQQWVTHLKGTASATLVKNSSNAFYVAALARLLGVPFPKSLAYRIHAALEEQALKATPTNPLPIYWAARFALLNQHPLKRALRSRIAQLAPRAPVDVASVMAFSEVAKADSDPAMGHTAETLAGQLKLGAAYRSQKSVNQTDLLSTAIGLAAAHATSTERLKSIQSFVSGDRACILPLTTPRNSCDLNTRYLSLAAERDIDYPINPHD
;
A
#
# COMPACT_ATOMS: atom_id res chain seq x y z
N MET A 1 -82.98 -5.85 12.70
CA MET A 1 -82.81 -5.92 14.17
C MET A 1 -82.21 -7.27 14.52
N THR A 2 -81.26 -7.25 15.45
CA THR A 2 -80.62 -8.38 16.18
C THR A 2 -79.85 -9.42 15.35
N SER A 3 -78.52 -9.33 15.22
CA SER A 3 -77.46 -9.60 16.24
C SER A 3 -77.45 -11.07 16.68
N GLN A 4 -76.48 -11.85 16.19
CA GLN A 4 -75.27 -12.21 16.93
C GLN A 4 -75.53 -13.02 18.20
N LEU A 5 -74.96 -14.22 18.24
CA LEU A 5 -74.16 -14.80 19.34
C LEU A 5 -73.65 -16.14 18.79
N ALA A 6 -72.37 -16.21 18.40
CA ALA A 6 -71.28 -16.69 19.27
C ALA A 6 -71.28 -18.25 19.34
N ALA A 7 -70.18 -18.98 19.18
CA ALA A 7 -68.78 -18.62 19.17
C ALA A 7 -67.95 -19.79 18.61
N ARG A 8 -66.79 -19.42 18.05
CA ARG A 8 -65.46 -19.96 18.39
C ARG A 8 -65.30 -21.48 18.51
N GLY A 9 -64.70 -22.05 17.48
CA GLY A 9 -63.75 -23.15 17.60
C GLY A 9 -63.26 -23.53 16.21
N ARG A 10 -61.94 -23.53 15.98
CA ARG A 10 -61.24 -23.96 14.74
C ARG A 10 -60.88 -22.88 13.70
N ARG A 11 -60.44 -21.70 14.15
CA ARG A 11 -59.42 -20.91 13.44
C ARG A 11 -58.07 -21.13 14.13
N ALA A 12 -57.33 -22.16 13.70
CA ALA A 12 -55.88 -22.34 13.85
C ALA A 12 -55.54 -23.81 13.53
N ALA A 13 -55.27 -24.12 12.24
CA ALA A 13 -54.45 -25.27 11.82
C ALA A 13 -54.42 -25.49 10.29
N THR A 14 -55.39 -25.01 9.52
CA THR A 14 -55.58 -25.47 8.13
C THR A 14 -55.55 -24.36 7.09
N LEU A 15 -54.61 -23.42 7.24
CA LEU A 15 -54.30 -22.38 6.24
C LEU A 15 -52.77 -22.11 6.15
N LEU A 16 -51.96 -23.14 6.44
CA LEU A 16 -50.50 -23.12 6.38
C LEU A 16 -49.89 -24.15 5.40
N GLY A 17 -50.71 -24.90 4.65
CA GLY A 17 -50.24 -26.00 3.79
C GLY A 17 -50.34 -25.77 2.28
N ALA A 18 -50.91 -24.65 1.82
CA ALA A 18 -51.22 -24.44 0.39
C ALA A 18 -50.57 -23.19 -0.23
N LEU A 19 -49.56 -22.61 0.44
CA LEU A 19 -48.74 -21.52 -0.12
C LEU A 19 -47.28 -21.91 -0.38
N SER A 20 -46.96 -23.22 -0.33
CA SER A 20 -45.59 -23.74 -0.43
C SER A 20 -45.32 -24.56 -1.71
N VAL A 21 -46.27 -24.61 -2.66
CA VAL A 21 -46.16 -25.45 -3.87
C VAL A 21 -46.20 -24.64 -5.18
N LEU A 22 -46.38 -23.31 -5.12
CA LEU A 22 -46.31 -22.43 -6.30
C LEU A 22 -44.98 -21.66 -6.45
N LEU A 23 -43.96 -21.99 -5.64
CA LEU A 23 -42.65 -21.31 -5.61
C LEU A 23 -41.49 -22.18 -6.13
N THR A 24 -41.77 -23.35 -6.72
CA THR A 24 -40.73 -24.38 -7.01
C THR A 24 -40.67 -24.85 -8.47
N VAL A 25 -41.21 -24.09 -9.44
CA VAL A 25 -41.07 -24.41 -10.90
C VAL A 25 -40.75 -23.18 -11.75
N LEU A 26 -40.04 -22.20 -11.20
CA LEU A 26 -39.28 -21.19 -11.96
C LEU A 26 -37.78 -21.26 -11.62
N SER A 27 -37.31 -22.47 -11.34
CA SER A 27 -35.89 -22.82 -11.23
C SER A 27 -35.44 -23.44 -12.56
N GLY A 28 -35.34 -22.60 -13.59
CA GLY A 28 -34.93 -23.05 -14.92
C GLY A 28 -34.55 -21.87 -15.81
N CYS A 29 -33.24 -21.64 -15.96
CA CYS A 29 -32.61 -20.66 -16.84
C CYS A 29 -32.74 -19.19 -16.42
N SER A 30 -32.19 -18.86 -15.25
CA SER A 30 -31.49 -17.59 -15.09
C SER A 30 -30.01 -17.91 -15.21
N THR A 31 -29.41 -17.62 -16.36
CA THR A 31 -27.96 -17.46 -16.47
C THR A 31 -27.55 -16.41 -15.45
N SER A 32 -27.11 -16.87 -14.28
CA SER A 32 -26.31 -16.05 -13.39
C SER A 32 -25.04 -15.71 -14.18
N SER A 33 -25.03 -14.55 -14.82
CA SER A 33 -23.76 -13.89 -15.13
C SER A 33 -22.92 -14.00 -13.85
N PRO A 34 -21.69 -14.51 -13.92
CA PRO A 34 -20.83 -14.52 -12.75
C PRO A 34 -20.79 -13.08 -12.25
N VAL A 35 -21.33 -12.86 -11.04
CA VAL A 35 -21.04 -11.65 -10.28
C VAL A 35 -19.52 -11.56 -10.33
N PRO A 36 -18.92 -10.51 -10.92
CA PRO A 36 -17.49 -10.36 -10.86
C PRO A 36 -17.14 -10.42 -9.38
N GLN A 37 -16.43 -11.47 -8.95
CA GLN A 37 -15.79 -11.44 -7.66
C GLN A 37 -14.98 -10.16 -7.65
N GLU A 38 -15.34 -9.22 -6.77
CA GLU A 38 -14.60 -8.00 -6.57
C GLU A 38 -13.14 -8.41 -6.38
N PRO A 39 -12.21 -8.01 -7.27
CA PRO A 39 -10.82 -8.36 -7.09
C PRO A 39 -10.33 -7.71 -5.79
N GLU A 40 -9.60 -8.49 -5.00
CA GLU A 40 -8.94 -8.12 -3.74
C GLU A 40 -8.24 -6.76 -3.86
N LEU A 41 -8.95 -5.69 -3.46
CA LEU A 41 -8.57 -4.30 -3.70
C LEU A 41 -7.93 -3.61 -2.48
N SER A 42 -7.67 -4.34 -1.40
CA SER A 42 -7.40 -3.72 -0.09
C SER A 42 -5.91 -3.77 0.37
N THR A 43 -5.13 -4.77 -0.05
CA THR A 43 -3.85 -5.10 0.62
C THR A 43 -2.68 -4.13 0.45
N ALA A 44 -2.64 -3.25 -0.56
CA ALA A 44 -1.48 -2.40 -0.81
C ALA A 44 -1.53 -1.05 -0.07
N ALA A 45 -2.70 -0.41 -0.03
CA ALA A 45 -2.94 0.77 0.80
C ALA A 45 -2.87 0.39 2.28
N GLU A 46 -3.45 -0.77 2.66
CA GLU A 46 -3.32 -1.37 3.99
C GLU A 46 -1.87 -1.53 4.42
N ARG A 47 -0.98 -2.06 3.57
CA ARG A 47 0.44 -2.25 3.92
C ARG A 47 1.22 -0.95 4.07
N ALA A 48 0.92 0.08 3.27
CA ALA A 48 1.55 1.40 3.40
C ALA A 48 1.06 2.13 4.66
N VAL A 49 -0.24 1.97 4.98
CA VAL A 49 -0.86 2.45 6.21
C VAL A 49 -0.32 1.71 7.46
N ASP A 50 -0.11 0.40 7.37
CA ASP A 50 0.45 -0.45 8.43
C ASP A 50 1.93 -0.11 8.71
N ALA A 51 2.74 0.08 7.66
CA ALA A 51 4.16 0.41 7.81
C ALA A 51 4.41 1.83 8.35
N ALA A 52 3.48 2.77 8.10
CA ALA A 52 3.55 4.13 8.63
C ALA A 52 3.00 4.27 10.06
N TRP A 53 2.34 3.22 10.58
CA TRP A 53 1.89 3.16 11.97
C TRP A 53 3.03 2.73 12.91
N VAL A 54 4.09 3.55 12.96
CA VAL A 54 5.15 3.41 13.96
C VAL A 54 4.62 3.99 15.27
N GLN A 55 4.78 3.29 16.40
CA GLN A 55 4.53 3.88 17.72
C GLN A 55 5.31 5.21 17.85
N THR A 56 4.64 6.34 17.64
CA THR A 56 5.22 7.69 17.79
C THR A 56 5.32 8.00 19.28
N GLY A 57 6.34 7.42 19.91
CA GLY A 57 6.69 7.61 21.30
C GLY A 57 5.65 7.10 22.31
N PRO A 58 5.95 7.22 23.62
CA PRO A 58 5.20 6.57 24.69
C PRO A 58 3.73 7.00 24.85
N GLN A 59 3.25 8.06 24.16
CA GLN A 59 2.00 8.74 24.53
C GLN A 59 0.92 8.87 23.44
N SER A 60 1.19 8.69 22.14
CA SER A 60 0.25 9.20 21.11
C SER A 60 -0.48 8.14 20.26
N GLY A 61 0.14 6.99 19.95
CA GLY A 61 -0.52 5.91 19.18
C GLY A 61 -1.09 6.34 17.80
N GLY A 62 -0.68 7.48 17.26
CA GLY A 62 -1.19 8.09 16.02
C GLY A 62 -0.25 7.96 14.82
N TYR A 63 -0.67 8.46 13.66
CA TYR A 63 0.07 8.35 12.40
C TYR A 63 1.23 9.36 12.33
N GLY A 64 2.44 8.88 12.03
CA GLY A 64 3.61 9.71 11.74
C GLY A 64 3.80 9.94 10.24
N ARG A 65 4.10 11.19 9.82
CA ARG A 65 4.49 11.46 8.42
C ARG A 65 5.94 11.02 8.20
N GLY A 66 6.13 9.75 7.84
CA GLY A 66 7.44 9.18 7.44
C GLY A 66 8.02 8.17 8.43
N PRO A 67 9.10 7.46 8.06
CA PRO A 67 9.67 6.34 8.83
C PRO A 67 10.45 6.76 10.09
N VAL A 68 10.37 8.03 10.50
CA VAL A 68 11.16 8.58 11.60
C VAL A 68 10.36 8.46 12.90
N SER A 69 10.75 7.52 13.77
CA SER A 69 10.08 7.20 15.05
C SER A 69 10.05 8.34 16.09
N SER A 70 10.71 9.47 15.81
CA SER A 70 10.78 10.64 16.70
C SER A 70 9.89 11.82 16.29
N ALA A 71 9.21 11.76 15.14
CA ALA A 71 8.29 12.81 14.74
C ALA A 71 6.99 12.74 15.58
N PRO A 72 6.44 13.88 16.05
CA PRO A 72 5.15 13.88 16.73
C PRO A 72 4.05 13.37 15.79
N ALA A 73 3.05 12.67 16.35
CA ALA A 73 1.89 12.21 15.58
C ALA A 73 1.16 13.40 14.95
N SER A 74 0.76 13.26 13.67
CA SER A 74 -0.04 14.26 12.98
C SER A 74 -1.52 13.95 13.16
N LEU A 75 -2.28 14.88 13.76
CA LEU A 75 -3.72 14.74 13.94
C LEU A 75 -4.43 14.57 12.59
N TYR A 76 -4.08 15.43 11.62
CA TYR A 76 -4.60 15.38 10.26
C TYR A 76 -4.36 14.02 9.61
N ALA A 77 -3.12 13.54 9.61
CA ALA A 77 -2.81 12.27 8.97
C ALA A 77 -3.49 11.09 9.70
N THR A 78 -3.55 11.13 11.03
CA THR A 78 -4.25 10.11 11.83
C THR A 78 -5.73 10.02 11.46
N ALA A 79 -6.45 11.14 11.47
CA ALA A 79 -7.89 11.16 11.23
C ALA A 79 -8.27 10.71 9.81
N TRP A 80 -7.49 11.11 8.80
CA TRP A 80 -7.75 10.74 7.41
C TRP A 80 -7.31 9.31 7.09
N THR A 81 -6.21 8.82 7.67
CA THR A 81 -5.80 7.43 7.51
C THR A 81 -6.78 6.47 8.19
N LEU A 82 -7.28 6.80 9.39
CA LEU A 82 -8.32 5.99 10.05
C LEU A 82 -9.63 5.97 9.26
N ARG A 83 -9.97 7.09 8.60
CA ARG A 83 -11.14 7.15 7.73
C ARG A 83 -10.97 6.23 6.52
N LEU A 84 -9.83 6.30 5.85
CA LEU A 84 -9.50 5.40 4.74
C LEU A 84 -9.52 3.93 5.18
N ALA A 85 -8.96 3.62 6.34
CA ALA A 85 -8.96 2.28 6.91
C ALA A 85 -10.39 1.76 7.14
N LEU A 86 -11.26 2.58 7.74
CA LEU A 86 -12.67 2.25 7.92
C LEU A 86 -13.39 2.01 6.57
N ASP A 87 -13.18 2.88 5.59
CA ASP A 87 -13.82 2.76 4.27
C ASP A 87 -13.36 1.51 3.50
N ASN A 88 -12.20 0.93 3.86
CA ASN A 88 -11.69 -0.34 3.33
C ASN A 88 -11.97 -1.56 4.23
N GLY A 89 -12.63 -1.38 5.37
CA GLY A 89 -13.07 -2.47 6.25
C GLY A 89 -12.02 -3.03 7.21
N GLU A 90 -10.78 -2.51 7.20
CA GLU A 90 -9.70 -2.99 8.08
C GLU A 90 -8.99 -1.83 8.79
N LEU A 91 -8.80 -1.94 10.12
CA LEU A 91 -7.97 -1.01 10.88
C LEU A 91 -6.48 -1.38 10.78
N PRO A 92 -5.54 -0.40 10.89
CA PRO A 92 -4.12 -0.68 10.76
C PRO A 92 -3.62 -1.66 11.84
N ARG A 93 -2.81 -2.66 11.47
CA ARG A 93 -2.31 -3.70 12.39
C ARG A 93 -1.41 -3.17 13.50
N GLY A 94 -0.67 -2.09 13.23
CA GLY A 94 0.22 -1.41 14.21
C GLY A 94 -0.49 -0.46 15.17
N LEU A 95 -1.82 -0.30 15.05
CA LEU A 95 -2.59 0.66 15.84
C LEU A 95 -2.71 0.29 17.33
N ASP A 96 -2.09 1.09 18.20
CA ASP A 96 -2.45 1.13 19.62
C ASP A 96 -3.76 1.92 19.80
N ARG A 97 -4.88 1.20 19.65
CA ARG A 97 -6.22 1.79 19.73
C ARG A 97 -6.47 2.53 21.04
N LYS A 98 -5.98 2.01 22.18
CA LYS A 98 -6.24 2.61 23.49
C LYS A 98 -5.54 3.97 23.62
N ARG A 99 -4.26 4.04 23.25
CA ARG A 99 -3.51 5.31 23.27
C ARG A 99 -4.07 6.32 22.27
N CYS A 100 -4.39 5.87 21.05
CA CYS A 100 -4.97 6.72 20.02
C CYS A 100 -6.31 7.33 20.47
N VAL A 101 -7.22 6.52 21.05
CA VAL A 101 -8.49 7.00 21.60
C VAL A 101 -8.26 8.00 22.74
N GLY A 102 -7.33 7.73 23.65
CA GLY A 102 -7.00 8.65 24.74
C GLY A 102 -6.52 10.01 24.23
N TRP A 103 -5.61 10.00 23.26
CA TRP A 103 -5.07 11.21 22.64
C TRP A 103 -6.13 12.01 21.86
N LEU A 104 -6.95 11.35 21.03
CA LEU A 104 -8.04 12.00 20.30
C LEU A 104 -9.12 12.55 21.25
N THR A 105 -9.40 11.85 22.35
CA THR A 105 -10.33 12.34 23.39
C THR A 105 -9.78 13.59 24.07
N GLN A 106 -8.49 13.63 24.39
CA GLN A 106 -7.85 14.82 24.95
C GLN A 106 -8.03 16.02 24.01
N ILE A 107 -7.72 15.87 22.72
CA ILE A 107 -7.89 16.94 21.72
C ILE A 107 -9.36 17.34 21.59
N ALA A 108 -10.30 16.38 21.52
CA ALA A 108 -11.73 16.68 21.39
C ALA A 108 -12.29 17.46 22.60
N THR A 109 -11.74 17.24 23.79
CA THR A 109 -12.15 17.97 25.01
C THR A 109 -11.38 19.27 25.22
N SER A 110 -10.20 19.43 24.63
CA SER A 110 -9.33 20.60 24.72
C SER A 110 -8.67 20.91 23.37
N PRO A 111 -9.43 21.43 22.39
CA PRO A 111 -8.94 21.60 21.01
C PRO A 111 -7.74 22.56 20.89
N GLY A 112 -7.53 23.45 21.86
CA GLY A 112 -6.36 24.32 21.92
C GLY A 112 -5.03 23.60 22.22
N THR A 113 -5.06 22.33 22.64
CA THR A 113 -3.85 21.50 22.84
C THR A 113 -3.57 20.57 21.65
N GLY A 114 -4.30 20.74 20.54
CA GLY A 114 -4.12 19.97 19.31
C GLY A 114 -2.92 20.44 18.47
N ASP A 115 -3.02 20.28 17.15
CA ASP A 115 -2.01 20.76 16.21
C ASP A 115 -2.07 22.30 16.13
N PRO A 116 -0.98 23.02 16.46
CA PRO A 116 -0.98 24.49 16.43
C PRO A 116 -1.06 25.08 15.02
N ALA A 117 -0.82 24.29 13.98
CA ALA A 117 -1.00 24.72 12.59
C ALA A 117 -2.48 24.68 12.15
N LEU A 118 -3.36 24.11 12.95
CA LEU A 118 -4.79 23.98 12.67
C LEU A 118 -5.62 24.90 13.55
N THR A 119 -6.80 25.28 13.08
CA THR A 119 -7.76 26.02 13.91
C THR A 119 -8.32 25.14 15.04
N GLN A 120 -8.90 25.73 16.08
CA GLN A 120 -9.52 24.94 17.15
C GLN A 120 -10.67 24.09 16.62
N LEU A 121 -11.41 24.62 15.64
CA LEU A 121 -12.51 23.91 14.99
C LEU A 121 -12.03 22.74 14.13
N ASP A 122 -10.93 22.90 13.38
CA ASP A 122 -10.32 21.80 12.61
C ASP A 122 -9.77 20.70 13.52
N ASN A 123 -9.12 21.08 14.62
CA ASN A 123 -8.67 20.14 15.64
C ASN A 123 -9.85 19.32 16.20
N LEU A 124 -10.97 19.98 16.48
CA LEU A 124 -12.19 19.33 16.94
C LEU A 124 -12.78 18.39 15.88
N ALA A 125 -12.89 18.84 14.63
CA ALA A 125 -13.42 18.05 13.52
C ALA A 125 -12.62 16.76 13.30
N LEU A 126 -11.29 16.87 13.22
CA LEU A 126 -10.40 15.73 12.99
C LEU A 126 -10.40 14.75 14.18
N ALA A 127 -10.44 15.26 15.41
CA ALA A 127 -10.53 14.41 16.60
C ALA A 127 -11.84 13.62 16.64
N VAL A 128 -12.98 14.26 16.34
CA VAL A 128 -14.30 13.60 16.27
C VAL A 128 -14.32 12.57 15.14
N GLN A 129 -13.80 12.91 13.96
CA GLN A 129 -13.69 11.95 12.85
C GLN A 129 -12.85 10.73 13.23
N GLY A 130 -11.69 10.93 13.86
CA GLY A 130 -10.83 9.83 14.32
C GLY A 130 -11.52 8.93 15.33
N LEU A 131 -12.17 9.49 16.35
CA LEU A 131 -12.92 8.73 17.36
C LEU A 131 -14.04 7.90 16.73
N ARG A 132 -14.80 8.50 15.80
CA ARG A 132 -15.86 7.79 15.06
C ARG A 132 -15.29 6.67 14.19
N SER A 133 -14.16 6.91 13.52
CA SER A 133 -13.50 5.90 12.67
C SER A 133 -13.01 4.70 13.48
N LEU A 134 -12.68 4.90 14.75
CA LEU A 134 -12.30 3.84 15.70
C LEU A 134 -13.48 3.17 16.39
N GLY A 135 -14.72 3.61 16.14
CA GLY A 135 -15.91 3.17 16.88
C GLY A 135 -15.82 3.48 18.39
N ALA A 136 -15.13 4.56 18.77
CA ALA A 136 -14.96 4.97 20.16
C ALA A 136 -16.07 5.91 20.62
N THR A 137 -16.27 6.00 21.94
CA THR A 137 -17.21 6.95 22.54
C THR A 137 -16.75 8.39 22.31
N VAL A 138 -17.66 9.22 21.80
CA VAL A 138 -17.40 10.64 21.52
C VAL A 138 -17.89 11.50 22.71
N PRO A 139 -17.07 12.41 23.27
CA PRO A 139 -17.44 13.23 24.44
C PRO A 139 -18.39 14.39 24.07
N THR A 140 -19.63 14.05 23.72
CA THR A 140 -20.63 14.93 23.08
C THR A 140 -20.81 16.27 23.80
N SER A 141 -21.07 16.28 25.11
CA SER A 141 -21.34 17.51 25.87
C SER A 141 -20.15 18.49 25.85
N ARG A 142 -18.92 17.98 25.90
CA ARG A 142 -17.71 18.82 25.86
C ARG A 142 -17.47 19.38 24.46
N ILE A 143 -17.67 18.57 23.42
CA ILE A 143 -17.55 18.98 22.02
C ILE A 143 -18.59 20.07 21.70
N ALA A 144 -19.85 19.88 22.12
CA ALA A 144 -20.90 20.88 21.94
C ALA A 144 -20.55 22.21 22.61
N ALA A 145 -20.10 22.17 23.88
CA ALA A 145 -19.69 23.36 24.61
C ALA A 145 -18.48 24.07 23.98
N ASN A 146 -17.50 23.32 23.45
CA ASN A 146 -16.34 23.90 22.78
C ASN A 146 -16.71 24.51 21.42
N THR A 147 -17.58 23.85 20.65
CA THR A 147 -18.09 24.39 19.38
C THR A 147 -18.87 25.68 19.60
N GLU A 148 -19.70 25.73 20.65
CA GLU A 148 -20.52 26.90 20.97
C GLU A 148 -19.68 28.16 21.30
N LYS A 149 -18.51 28.00 21.93
CA LYS A 149 -17.59 29.12 22.20
C LYS A 149 -17.06 29.79 20.92
N LEU A 150 -17.12 29.10 19.79
CA LEU A 150 -16.67 29.59 18.50
C LEU A 150 -17.80 30.25 17.69
N ARG A 151 -19.03 30.25 18.21
CA ARG A 151 -20.18 30.88 17.58
C ARG A 151 -20.10 32.40 17.68
N SER A 152 -20.51 33.08 16.62
CA SER A 152 -20.59 34.52 16.51
C SER A 152 -21.85 34.90 15.73
N GLY A 153 -22.98 35.04 16.44
CA GLY A 153 -24.29 35.23 15.83
C GLY A 153 -24.78 33.95 15.13
N SER A 154 -25.07 34.05 13.83
CA SER A 154 -25.52 32.94 12.98
C SER A 154 -24.36 32.17 12.30
N LEU A 155 -23.11 32.54 12.58
CA LEU A 155 -21.91 31.96 11.99
C LEU A 155 -20.96 31.39 13.06
N TYR A 156 -19.99 30.58 12.62
CA TYR A 156 -18.88 30.11 13.45
C TYR A 156 -17.53 30.64 12.95
N ARG A 157 -16.56 30.63 13.86
CA ARG A 157 -15.14 30.95 13.64
C ARG A 157 -14.31 29.67 13.78
N GLY A 158 -13.20 29.54 13.06
CA GLY A 158 -12.26 28.43 13.24
C GLY A 158 -11.55 28.47 14.61
N SER A 159 -11.26 29.68 15.09
CA SER A 159 -10.63 29.96 16.40
C SER A 159 -11.16 31.27 17.00
N PRO A 160 -11.02 31.52 18.31
CA PRO A 160 -11.56 32.73 18.96
C PRO A 160 -11.12 34.06 18.33
N THR A 161 -9.92 34.10 17.75
CA THR A 161 -9.34 35.29 17.12
C THR A 161 -9.65 35.45 15.63
N THR A 162 -10.26 34.45 15.01
CA THR A 162 -10.53 34.45 13.56
C THR A 162 -11.88 35.07 13.21
N THR A 163 -12.04 35.52 11.97
CA THR A 163 -13.29 36.09 11.45
C THR A 163 -14.31 34.99 11.16
N PRO A 164 -15.58 35.13 11.59
CA PRO A 164 -16.61 34.13 11.31
C PRO A 164 -16.90 34.05 9.81
N ASN A 165 -17.06 32.83 9.28
CA ASN A 165 -17.30 32.59 7.86
C ASN A 165 -18.16 31.32 7.62
N TRP A 166 -18.54 31.08 6.38
CA TRP A 166 -19.43 29.96 6.03
C TRP A 166 -18.74 28.60 6.02
N SER A 167 -17.45 28.53 5.67
CA SER A 167 -16.66 27.29 5.75
C SER A 167 -16.58 26.77 7.18
N ASP A 168 -16.26 27.65 8.14
CA ASP A 168 -16.23 27.31 9.56
C ASP A 168 -17.63 26.97 10.08
N THR A 169 -18.66 27.69 9.62
CA THR A 169 -20.06 27.37 9.96
C THR A 169 -20.44 25.95 9.51
N TYR A 170 -20.05 25.54 8.31
CA TYR A 170 -20.28 24.17 7.85
C TYR A 170 -19.56 23.14 8.73
N THR A 171 -18.27 23.35 9.02
CA THR A 171 -17.50 22.44 9.88
C THR A 171 -18.14 22.30 11.26
N ALA A 172 -18.58 23.40 11.87
CA ALA A 172 -19.28 23.38 13.15
C ALA A 172 -20.62 22.64 13.08
N VAL A 173 -21.44 22.92 12.07
CA VAL A 173 -22.72 22.22 11.84
C VAL A 173 -22.51 20.73 11.61
N HIS A 174 -21.47 20.34 10.88
CA HIS A 174 -21.11 18.95 10.66
C HIS A 174 -20.72 18.25 11.98
N ILE A 175 -19.88 18.88 12.81
CA ILE A 175 -19.51 18.36 14.13
C ILE A 175 -20.75 18.17 15.01
N ILE A 176 -21.60 19.20 15.12
CA ILE A 176 -22.83 19.18 15.94
C ILE A 176 -23.75 18.05 15.48
N SER A 177 -23.90 17.88 14.16
CA SER A 177 -24.69 16.79 13.56
C SER A 177 -24.10 15.41 13.86
N GLN A 178 -22.76 15.26 13.78
CA GLN A 178 -22.08 14.00 14.09
C GLN A 178 -22.20 13.58 15.56
N ILE A 179 -22.37 14.52 16.49
CA ILE A 179 -22.61 14.22 17.91
C ILE A 179 -24.10 14.21 18.28
N SER A 180 -24.99 14.30 17.29
CA SER A 180 -26.44 14.35 17.45
C SER A 180 -26.93 15.45 18.41
N ALA A 181 -26.20 16.57 18.48
CA ALA A 181 -26.59 17.73 19.26
C ALA A 181 -27.54 18.64 18.44
N ARG A 182 -28.35 19.43 19.15
CA ARG A 182 -29.24 20.41 18.50
C ARG A 182 -28.41 21.59 17.96
N ILE A 183 -28.65 21.94 16.71
CA ILE A 183 -28.09 23.14 16.08
C ILE A 183 -28.89 24.37 16.56
N PRO A 184 -28.22 25.45 16.97
CA PRO A 184 -28.88 26.69 17.40
C PRO A 184 -29.82 27.25 16.32
N ASP A 185 -30.95 27.80 16.75
CA ASP A 185 -31.99 28.26 15.83
C ASP A 185 -31.50 29.46 14.99
N GLU A 186 -30.68 30.35 15.55
CA GLU A 186 -30.10 31.50 14.83
C GLU A 186 -29.17 31.06 13.68
N VAL A 187 -28.46 29.95 13.87
CA VAL A 187 -27.62 29.35 12.83
C VAL A 187 -28.51 28.72 11.75
N ARG A 188 -29.56 27.99 12.15
CA ARG A 188 -30.53 27.41 11.21
C ARG A 188 -31.21 28.49 10.37
N ASP A 189 -31.63 29.59 10.99
CA ASP A 189 -32.26 30.73 10.31
C ASP A 189 -31.27 31.45 9.40
N GLY A 190 -30.02 31.65 9.84
CA GLY A 190 -28.96 32.20 9.02
C GLY A 190 -28.70 31.39 7.76
N ILE A 191 -28.61 30.07 7.88
CA ILE A 191 -28.46 29.15 6.74
C ILE A 191 -29.68 29.20 5.84
N SER A 192 -30.90 29.13 6.41
CA SER A 192 -32.17 29.19 5.68
C SER A 192 -32.30 30.48 4.84
N ASN A 193 -31.87 31.60 5.40
CA ASN A 193 -31.89 32.90 4.73
C ASN A 193 -30.79 33.05 3.67
N ARG A 194 -29.69 32.28 3.76
CA ARG A 194 -28.55 32.38 2.85
C ARG A 194 -28.66 31.41 1.67
N TYR A 195 -29.00 30.14 1.90
CA TYR A 195 -28.93 29.11 0.85
C TYR A 195 -29.84 29.39 -0.34
N ALA A 196 -31.01 30.00 -0.10
CA ALA A 196 -31.94 30.43 -1.15
C ALA A 196 -31.35 31.48 -2.13
N ARG A 197 -30.27 32.16 -1.73
CA ARG A 197 -29.58 33.21 -2.49
C ARG A 197 -28.18 32.79 -2.98
N SER A 198 -27.77 31.56 -2.70
CA SER A 198 -26.46 31.03 -3.11
C SER A 198 -26.53 30.58 -4.58
N THR A 199 -26.15 31.47 -5.48
CA THR A 199 -25.95 31.23 -6.93
C THR A 199 -24.45 31.10 -7.27
N ASP A 200 -24.11 30.72 -8.50
CA ASP A 200 -22.74 30.78 -9.03
C ASP A 200 -22.22 32.23 -8.92
N ASN A 201 -21.17 32.41 -8.12
CA ASN A 201 -20.48 33.69 -7.91
C ASN A 201 -19.01 33.61 -8.34
N GLY A 202 -18.64 32.55 -9.07
CA GLY A 202 -17.26 32.24 -9.43
C GLY A 202 -16.56 31.36 -8.39
N TRP A 203 -15.62 30.54 -8.90
CA TRP A 203 -14.93 29.45 -8.18
C TRP A 203 -14.51 29.79 -6.73
N ASN A 204 -13.81 30.92 -6.53
CA ASN A 204 -13.29 31.28 -5.21
C ASN A 204 -14.39 31.64 -4.20
N GLU A 205 -15.44 32.34 -4.63
CA GLU A 205 -16.57 32.68 -3.74
C GLU A 205 -17.39 31.42 -3.45
N ASP A 206 -17.62 30.58 -4.47
CA ASP A 206 -18.43 29.38 -4.30
C ASP A 206 -17.82 28.37 -3.33
N ILE A 207 -16.51 28.18 -3.35
CA ILE A 207 -15.83 27.27 -2.42
C ILE A 207 -15.85 27.76 -0.98
N ASN A 208 -15.78 29.07 -0.76
CA ASN A 208 -15.69 29.65 0.58
C ASN A 208 -17.07 30.04 1.17
N SER A 209 -18.13 30.01 0.34
CA SER A 209 -19.43 30.60 0.67
C SER A 209 -20.58 29.71 0.19
N SER A 210 -20.81 29.61 -1.12
CA SER A 210 -21.98 28.92 -1.68
C SER A 210 -22.04 27.44 -1.33
N ILE A 211 -20.95 26.70 -1.51
CA ILE A 211 -20.85 25.26 -1.24
C ILE A 211 -21.03 24.96 0.26
N PRO A 212 -20.27 25.58 1.19
CA PRO A 212 -20.48 25.37 2.63
C PRO A 212 -21.90 25.67 3.12
N VAL A 213 -22.54 26.72 2.58
CA VAL A 213 -23.95 27.04 2.91
C VAL A 213 -24.88 25.91 2.47
N TRP A 214 -24.74 25.41 1.24
CA TRP A 214 -25.55 24.31 0.73
C TRP A 214 -25.30 22.99 1.46
N GLN A 215 -24.05 22.72 1.88
CA GLN A 215 -23.73 21.54 2.70
C GLN A 215 -24.38 21.64 4.09
N SER A 216 -24.33 22.82 4.71
CA SER A 216 -24.99 23.08 5.98
C SER A 216 -26.51 22.93 5.86
N ALA A 217 -27.12 23.49 4.81
CA ALA A 217 -28.54 23.35 4.53
C ALA A 217 -28.94 21.88 4.37
N THR A 218 -28.10 21.08 3.72
CA THR A 218 -28.34 19.65 3.50
C THR A 218 -28.36 18.84 4.79
N LEU A 219 -27.60 19.26 5.81
CA LEU A 219 -27.58 18.60 7.11
C LEU A 219 -28.80 18.95 8.00
N ILE A 220 -29.41 20.13 7.79
CA ILE A 220 -30.35 20.69 8.77
C ILE A 220 -31.75 20.96 8.24
N LEU A 221 -31.91 21.12 6.92
CA LEU A 221 -33.18 21.45 6.29
C LEU A 221 -33.82 20.22 5.65
N PRO A 222 -35.15 20.06 5.77
CA PRO A 222 -35.88 19.04 5.04
C PRO A 222 -35.63 19.13 3.53
N ARG A 223 -35.61 17.98 2.85
CA ARG A 223 -35.42 17.91 1.39
C ARG A 223 -36.47 18.74 0.62
N ALA A 224 -37.72 18.77 1.11
CA ALA A 224 -38.81 19.53 0.49
C ALA A 224 -38.53 21.05 0.43
N ASP A 225 -37.83 21.60 1.44
CA ASP A 225 -37.47 23.02 1.42
C ASP A 225 -36.32 23.27 0.44
N ARG A 226 -35.31 22.39 0.44
CA ARG A 226 -34.18 22.48 -0.50
C ARG A 226 -34.60 22.37 -1.96
N GLN A 227 -35.62 21.55 -2.26
CA GLN A 227 -36.12 21.34 -3.62
C GLN A 227 -36.72 22.60 -4.25
N LYS A 228 -37.22 23.56 -3.45
CA LYS A 228 -37.70 24.87 -3.94
C LYS A 228 -36.61 25.65 -4.67
N HIS A 229 -35.35 25.35 -4.38
CA HIS A 229 -34.16 25.98 -4.95
C HIS A 229 -33.29 25.01 -5.77
N ALA A 230 -33.86 23.90 -6.24
CA ALA A 230 -33.13 22.85 -6.98
C ALA A 230 -32.39 23.38 -8.22
N LYS A 231 -32.98 24.35 -8.94
CA LYS A 231 -32.34 24.97 -10.10
C LYS A 231 -31.04 25.70 -9.71
N ALA A 232 -31.07 26.50 -8.64
CA ALA A 232 -29.90 27.24 -8.18
C ALA A 232 -28.77 26.28 -7.76
N LEU A 233 -29.11 25.18 -7.08
CA LEU A 233 -28.14 24.14 -6.76
C LEU A 233 -27.58 23.47 -8.02
N HIS A 234 -28.42 23.16 -9.01
CA HIS A 234 -27.98 22.56 -10.27
C HIS A 234 -27.02 23.49 -11.03
N ASP A 235 -27.36 24.77 -11.17
CA ASP A 235 -26.51 25.77 -11.83
C ASP A 235 -25.14 25.88 -11.11
N LEU A 236 -25.14 25.91 -9.77
CA LEU A 236 -23.91 25.93 -8.96
C LEU A 236 -23.09 24.64 -9.14
N VAL A 237 -23.72 23.47 -9.05
CA VAL A 237 -23.06 22.17 -9.24
C VAL A 237 -22.41 22.10 -10.61
N ASP A 238 -23.12 22.49 -11.67
CA ASP A 238 -22.63 22.44 -13.05
C ASP A 238 -21.46 23.42 -13.26
N ALA A 239 -21.57 24.64 -12.75
CA ALA A 239 -20.51 25.65 -12.84
C ALA A 239 -19.22 25.19 -12.14
N VAL A 240 -19.34 24.74 -10.89
CA VAL A 240 -18.20 24.25 -10.11
C VAL A 240 -17.65 22.97 -10.73
N TRP A 241 -18.48 22.06 -11.23
CA TRP A 241 -18.02 20.84 -11.88
C TRP A 241 -17.20 21.15 -13.14
N LYS A 242 -17.71 22.03 -14.00
CA LYS A 242 -17.04 22.47 -15.24
C LYS A 242 -15.70 23.14 -14.95
N HIS A 243 -15.64 24.01 -13.94
CA HIS A 243 -14.41 24.68 -13.57
C HIS A 243 -13.41 23.72 -12.90
N GLY A 244 -13.87 22.93 -11.92
CA GLY A 244 -13.02 22.04 -11.14
C GLY A 244 -12.42 20.89 -11.94
N THR A 245 -13.10 20.43 -13.00
CA THR A 245 -12.57 19.43 -13.92
C THR A 245 -11.71 20.02 -15.04
N SER A 246 -11.64 21.35 -15.15
CA SER A 246 -10.76 22.00 -16.12
C SER A 246 -9.30 21.97 -15.67
N GLY A 247 -8.42 21.58 -16.60
CA GLY A 247 -6.98 21.48 -16.36
C GLY A 247 -6.55 20.33 -15.45
N PRO A 248 -5.29 20.33 -14.99
CA PRO A 248 -4.74 19.28 -14.15
C PRO A 248 -5.46 19.19 -12.80
N ALA A 249 -5.54 17.97 -12.27
CA ALA A 249 -6.01 17.73 -10.91
C ALA A 249 -5.03 18.30 -9.88
N ASP A 250 -5.59 18.79 -8.78
CA ASP A 250 -4.90 19.03 -7.52
C ASP A 250 -5.86 18.64 -6.38
N GLY A 251 -5.32 18.49 -5.17
CA GLY A 251 -6.09 18.02 -4.02
C GLY A 251 -7.18 19.00 -3.56
N PHE A 252 -7.02 20.30 -3.84
CA PHE A 252 -8.06 21.28 -3.56
C PHE A 252 -9.27 21.08 -4.49
N LYS A 253 -9.02 20.96 -5.81
CA LYS A 253 -10.05 20.62 -6.79
C LYS A 253 -10.72 19.29 -6.48
N ILE A 254 -9.96 18.26 -6.10
CA ILE A 254 -10.49 16.96 -5.70
C ILE A 254 -11.43 17.10 -4.50
N GLY A 255 -11.00 17.81 -3.45
CA GLY A 255 -11.82 18.05 -2.26
C GLY A 255 -13.14 18.76 -2.62
N THR A 256 -13.05 19.86 -3.38
CA THR A 256 -14.23 20.62 -3.82
C THR A 256 -15.18 19.77 -4.68
N LEU A 257 -14.67 19.03 -5.66
CA LEU A 257 -15.51 18.21 -6.53
C LEU A 257 -16.20 17.07 -5.76
N ALA A 258 -15.52 16.46 -4.79
CA ALA A 258 -16.12 15.42 -3.94
C ALA A 258 -17.29 15.98 -3.11
N ASP A 259 -17.10 17.18 -2.55
CA ASP A 259 -18.13 17.89 -1.80
C ASP A 259 -19.34 18.25 -2.68
N VAL A 260 -19.10 18.72 -3.91
CA VAL A 260 -20.15 19.00 -4.90
C VAL A 260 -20.88 17.74 -5.35
N ARG A 261 -20.16 16.64 -5.58
CA ARG A 261 -20.77 15.34 -5.91
C ARG A 261 -21.69 14.86 -4.77
N SER A 262 -21.22 14.95 -3.53
CA SER A 262 -22.01 14.58 -2.36
C SER A 262 -23.27 15.44 -2.23
N LEU A 263 -23.16 16.75 -2.44
CA LEU A 263 -24.30 17.67 -2.51
C LEU A 263 -25.30 17.27 -3.60
N ALA A 264 -24.82 17.00 -4.82
CA ALA A 264 -25.66 16.61 -5.93
C ALA A 264 -26.43 15.32 -5.60
N LEU A 265 -25.74 14.28 -5.14
CA LEU A 265 -26.35 12.99 -4.78
C LEU A 265 -27.42 13.13 -3.68
N GLN A 266 -27.13 13.90 -2.62
CA GLN A 266 -28.05 14.11 -1.50
C GLN A 266 -29.30 14.94 -1.85
N ASN A 267 -29.29 15.61 -3.01
CA ASN A 267 -30.41 16.38 -3.53
C ASN A 267 -31.12 15.68 -4.71
N GLY A 268 -30.55 14.58 -5.22
CA GLY A 268 -31.10 13.83 -6.36
C GLY A 268 -30.66 14.38 -7.72
N THR A 269 -29.54 15.09 -7.77
CA THR A 269 -28.88 15.55 -9.00
C THR A 269 -27.72 14.61 -9.33
N THR A 270 -27.45 14.41 -10.62
CA THR A 270 -26.32 13.63 -11.10
C THR A 270 -25.19 14.53 -11.58
N VAL A 271 -23.95 14.17 -11.28
CA VAL A 271 -22.75 14.78 -11.88
C VAL A 271 -22.06 13.78 -12.81
N PRO A 272 -21.35 14.22 -13.85
CA PRO A 272 -20.54 13.35 -14.69
C PRO A 272 -19.52 12.54 -13.88
N ASN A 273 -19.09 11.38 -14.38
CA ASN A 273 -17.96 10.68 -13.78
C ASN A 273 -16.63 11.36 -14.16
N ILE A 274 -15.68 11.39 -13.23
CA ILE A 274 -14.31 11.85 -13.50
C ILE A 274 -13.51 10.68 -14.09
N PRO A 275 -12.84 10.84 -15.24
CA PRO A 275 -12.03 9.77 -15.81
C PRO A 275 -10.82 9.48 -14.92
N ALA A 276 -10.45 8.21 -14.79
CA ALA A 276 -9.32 7.78 -13.96
C ALA A 276 -7.99 8.47 -14.32
N SER A 277 -7.79 8.81 -15.61
CA SER A 277 -6.63 9.54 -16.11
C SER A 277 -6.49 10.95 -15.53
N TRP A 278 -7.56 11.56 -15.02
CA TRP A 278 -7.50 12.90 -14.44
C TRP A 278 -6.67 12.92 -13.13
N PHE A 279 -6.66 11.81 -12.38
CA PHE A 279 -5.92 11.69 -11.12
C PHE A 279 -4.43 11.36 -11.30
N SER A 280 -4.00 10.98 -12.51
CA SER A 280 -2.69 10.35 -12.72
C SER A 280 -1.49 11.25 -12.39
N SER A 281 -1.65 12.57 -12.47
CA SER A 281 -0.57 13.53 -12.17
C SER A 281 -0.27 13.70 -10.69
N LEU A 282 -1.20 13.30 -9.82
CA LEU A 282 -1.06 13.37 -8.36
C LEU A 282 -0.69 12.04 -7.74
N GLN A 283 -0.81 10.98 -8.52
CA GLN A 283 -0.63 9.62 -8.05
C GLN A 283 0.84 9.29 -7.86
N ASP A 284 1.16 8.78 -6.67
CA ASP A 284 2.48 8.27 -6.35
C ASP A 284 2.63 6.77 -6.69
N SER A 285 3.79 6.22 -6.37
CA SER A 285 4.07 4.79 -6.50
C SER A 285 3.45 3.91 -5.40
N THR A 286 2.65 4.45 -4.49
CA THR A 286 1.83 3.71 -3.49
C THR A 286 0.34 3.64 -3.91
N GLY A 287 -0.05 4.46 -4.89
CA GLY A 287 -1.43 4.56 -5.34
C GLY A 287 -2.21 5.58 -4.52
N MET A 288 -1.57 6.24 -3.56
CA MET A 288 -2.09 7.41 -2.91
C MET A 288 -1.95 8.63 -3.82
N LEU A 289 -2.80 9.62 -3.59
CA LEU A 289 -2.76 10.90 -4.30
C LEU A 289 -2.11 11.95 -3.42
N ALA A 290 -1.20 12.72 -3.99
CA ALA A 290 -0.62 13.90 -3.37
C ALA A 290 -1.55 15.11 -3.48
N LEU A 291 -1.37 16.09 -2.59
CA LEU A 291 -2.10 17.37 -2.65
C LEU A 291 -1.82 18.15 -3.95
N ARG A 292 -0.59 18.08 -4.46
CA ARG A 292 -0.19 18.67 -5.75
C ARG A 292 0.91 17.80 -6.36
N ALA A 293 1.13 17.93 -7.68
CA ALA A 293 2.23 17.26 -8.34
C ALA A 293 3.56 17.60 -7.62
N ARG A 294 4.37 16.57 -7.31
CA ARG A 294 5.65 16.62 -6.55
C ARG A 294 5.54 16.70 -5.02
N TYR A 295 4.36 16.74 -4.44
CA TYR A 295 4.20 16.58 -2.99
C TYR A 295 4.12 15.10 -2.61
N GLY A 296 4.39 14.78 -1.35
CA GLY A 296 4.18 13.44 -0.81
C GLY A 296 2.70 13.03 -0.80
N PRO A 297 2.41 11.73 -0.60
CA PRO A 297 1.05 11.22 -0.57
C PRO A 297 0.20 11.90 0.53
N ASP A 298 -1.06 12.20 0.20
CA ASP A 298 -2.01 12.86 1.08
C ASP A 298 -3.28 11.99 1.27
N PRO A 299 -3.54 11.50 2.49
CA PRO A 299 -4.67 10.60 2.75
C PRO A 299 -6.04 11.29 2.55
N HIS A 300 -6.15 12.58 2.82
CA HIS A 300 -7.38 13.34 2.58
C HIS A 300 -7.74 13.42 1.10
N THR A 301 -6.77 13.84 0.26
CA THR A 301 -6.93 13.90 -1.20
C THR A 301 -7.30 12.53 -1.76
N THR A 302 -6.68 11.47 -1.23
CA THR A 302 -6.97 10.09 -1.63
C THR A 302 -8.40 9.68 -1.26
N ALA A 303 -8.85 9.96 -0.03
CA ALA A 303 -10.22 9.67 0.42
C ALA A 303 -11.26 10.41 -0.43
N LYS A 304 -11.05 11.71 -0.66
CA LYS A 304 -11.94 12.54 -1.49
C LYS A 304 -11.98 12.09 -2.95
N ALA A 305 -10.85 11.65 -3.50
CA ALA A 305 -10.84 11.06 -4.83
C ALA A 305 -11.66 9.76 -4.88
N MET A 306 -11.62 8.92 -3.85
CA MET A 306 -12.42 7.68 -3.80
C MET A 306 -13.92 7.96 -3.85
N GLU A 307 -14.38 9.03 -3.20
CA GLU A 307 -15.77 9.53 -3.31
C GLU A 307 -16.12 9.94 -4.76
N LEU A 308 -15.13 10.42 -5.51
CA LEU A 308 -15.24 10.76 -6.93
C LEU A 308 -15.14 9.55 -7.88
N GLY A 309 -15.05 8.34 -7.35
CA GLY A 309 -14.94 7.11 -8.14
C GLY A 309 -13.50 6.74 -8.49
N TYR A 310 -12.50 7.43 -7.93
CA TYR A 310 -11.14 6.94 -7.95
C TYR A 310 -11.08 5.58 -7.24
N ARG A 311 -10.29 4.69 -7.81
CA ARG A 311 -9.96 3.41 -7.21
C ARG A 311 -8.44 3.38 -7.11
N ALA A 312 -7.94 3.44 -5.87
CA ALA A 312 -6.51 3.35 -5.62
C ALA A 312 -6.04 1.98 -6.07
N ALA A 313 -5.49 1.88 -7.28
CA ALA A 313 -4.92 0.62 -7.70
C ALA A 313 -3.66 0.37 -6.84
N SER A 314 -3.53 -0.84 -6.32
CA SER A 314 -2.34 -1.35 -5.66
C SER A 314 -1.11 -1.02 -6.52
N SER A 315 -0.37 0.01 -6.16
CA SER A 315 0.69 0.56 -7.00
C SER A 315 1.90 -0.35 -7.13
N LEU A 316 2.03 -1.30 -6.21
CA LEU A 316 2.98 -2.40 -6.29
C LEU A 316 2.56 -3.38 -7.39
N GLN A 317 1.25 -3.65 -7.52
CA GLN A 317 0.69 -4.38 -8.64
C GLN A 317 0.83 -3.59 -9.93
N ARG A 318 0.64 -2.26 -9.92
CA ARG A 318 0.78 -1.41 -11.12
C ARG A 318 2.21 -1.21 -11.60
N PHE A 319 3.18 -1.06 -10.70
CA PHE A 319 4.60 -1.00 -11.08
C PHE A 319 5.05 -2.35 -11.66
N ILE A 320 4.61 -3.46 -11.06
CA ILE A 320 4.82 -4.80 -11.60
C ILE A 320 4.09 -4.95 -12.94
N THR A 321 2.79 -4.71 -13.06
CA THR A 321 2.06 -4.88 -14.33
C THR A 321 2.44 -3.89 -15.42
N ALA A 322 2.97 -2.70 -15.09
CA ALA A 322 3.41 -1.71 -16.08
C ALA A 322 4.84 -1.96 -16.59
N TYR A 323 5.67 -2.69 -15.84
CA TYR A 323 7.00 -3.15 -16.28
C TYR A 323 7.04 -4.63 -16.70
N VAL A 324 5.91 -5.34 -16.59
CA VAL A 324 5.80 -6.77 -16.91
C VAL A 324 5.29 -6.96 -18.32
N LEU A 325 6.06 -7.71 -19.12
CA LEU A 325 5.54 -8.31 -20.32
C LEU A 325 4.70 -9.53 -19.91
N PRO A 326 3.67 -9.92 -20.68
CA PRO A 326 2.89 -11.14 -20.41
C PRO A 326 3.74 -12.38 -20.12
N THR A 327 4.98 -12.40 -20.60
CA THR A 327 5.93 -13.51 -20.52
C THR A 327 6.98 -13.40 -19.40
N GLY A 328 7.11 -12.27 -18.68
CA GLY A 328 8.12 -12.12 -17.62
C GLY A 328 8.55 -10.67 -17.33
N TRP A 329 9.61 -10.52 -16.54
CA TRP A 329 10.13 -9.24 -16.07
C TRP A 329 11.45 -8.88 -16.77
N PRO A 330 11.56 -7.68 -17.37
CA PRO A 330 12.76 -7.24 -18.10
C PRO A 330 13.82 -6.58 -17.21
N SER A 331 15.09 -6.87 -17.48
CA SER A 331 16.23 -6.14 -16.91
C SER A 331 16.32 -4.75 -17.54
N VAL A 332 16.25 -3.68 -16.76
CA VAL A 332 16.46 -2.32 -17.29
C VAL A 332 17.93 -2.15 -17.70
N PRO A 333 18.25 -1.63 -18.90
CA PRO A 333 17.37 -0.98 -19.88
C PRO A 333 16.88 -1.90 -21.03
N ARG A 334 17.09 -3.21 -20.94
CA ARG A 334 16.71 -4.16 -22.00
C ARG A 334 15.17 -4.34 -22.01
N PRO A 335 14.52 -4.28 -23.19
CA PRO A 335 13.07 -4.46 -23.29
C PRO A 335 12.63 -5.93 -23.23
N MET A 336 13.55 -6.89 -23.01
CA MET A 336 13.26 -8.32 -23.01
C MET A 336 13.29 -8.86 -21.58
N PRO A 337 12.40 -9.81 -21.23
CA PRO A 337 12.47 -10.47 -19.93
C PRO A 337 13.81 -11.16 -19.75
N ASP A 338 14.41 -11.03 -18.56
CA ASP A 338 15.60 -11.79 -18.20
C ASP A 338 15.27 -12.82 -17.10
N PRO A 339 16.02 -13.94 -17.04
CA PRO A 339 15.73 -15.00 -16.07
C PRO A 339 15.87 -14.58 -14.61
N GLN A 340 16.78 -13.66 -14.31
CA GLN A 340 17.06 -13.23 -12.94
C GLN A 340 15.90 -12.38 -12.42
N ASP A 341 15.56 -11.28 -13.09
CA ASP A 341 14.47 -10.40 -12.63
C ASP A 341 13.11 -11.11 -12.71
N SER A 342 12.94 -12.06 -13.63
CA SER A 342 11.74 -12.90 -13.68
C SER A 342 11.63 -13.89 -12.51
N TYR A 343 12.75 -14.41 -12.00
CA TYR A 343 12.78 -15.24 -10.78
C TYR A 343 12.33 -14.46 -9.56
N TYR A 344 12.89 -13.26 -9.36
CA TYR A 344 12.52 -12.41 -8.24
C TYR A 344 11.12 -11.83 -8.38
N GLY A 345 10.70 -11.49 -9.61
CA GLY A 345 9.33 -11.11 -9.94
C GLY A 345 8.32 -12.19 -9.57
N LEU A 346 8.58 -13.45 -9.91
CA LEU A 346 7.75 -14.60 -9.55
C LEU A 346 7.67 -14.81 -8.04
N ALA A 347 8.81 -14.78 -7.34
CA ALA A 347 8.84 -14.94 -5.88
C ALA A 347 8.01 -13.84 -5.18
N LEU A 348 8.09 -12.63 -5.71
CA LEU A 348 7.36 -11.47 -5.23
C LEU A 348 5.84 -11.59 -5.48
N THR A 349 5.40 -11.97 -6.67
CA THR A 349 3.96 -12.16 -6.95
C THR A 349 3.35 -13.32 -6.17
N ARG A 350 4.09 -14.43 -6.02
CA ARG A 350 3.65 -15.57 -5.19
C ARG A 350 3.50 -15.20 -3.72
N SER A 351 4.40 -14.37 -3.18
CA SER A 351 4.27 -13.86 -1.80
C SER A 351 3.00 -13.02 -1.58
N TRP A 352 2.32 -12.63 -2.66
CA TRP A 352 1.04 -11.92 -2.64
C TRP A 352 -0.13 -12.75 -3.14
N GLY A 353 0.05 -14.04 -3.40
CA GLY A 353 -1.00 -14.92 -3.90
C GLY A 353 -1.38 -14.73 -5.38
N ASP A 354 -0.63 -13.92 -6.16
CA ASP A 354 -0.90 -13.71 -7.59
C ASP A 354 -0.19 -14.77 -8.44
N SER A 355 -1.00 -15.67 -9.02
CA SER A 355 -0.56 -16.75 -9.92
C SER A 355 -0.91 -16.52 -11.39
N ALA A 356 -1.54 -15.39 -11.74
CA ALA A 356 -2.16 -15.18 -13.06
C ALA A 356 -1.17 -15.24 -14.24
N ARG A 357 0.13 -15.13 -13.98
CA ARG A 357 1.20 -15.04 -14.99
C ARG A 357 2.12 -16.26 -15.02
N GLU A 358 1.93 -17.21 -14.10
CA GLU A 358 2.81 -18.38 -13.98
C GLU A 358 2.79 -19.22 -15.25
N ALA A 359 1.64 -19.38 -15.90
CA ALA A 359 1.52 -20.15 -17.14
C ALA A 359 2.34 -19.54 -18.29
N ALA A 360 2.28 -18.21 -18.45
CA ALA A 360 3.02 -17.51 -19.50
C ALA A 360 4.52 -17.46 -19.22
N LEU A 361 4.91 -17.28 -17.95
CA LEU A 361 6.31 -17.39 -17.53
C LEU A 361 6.84 -18.83 -17.68
N ALA A 362 6.02 -19.85 -17.42
CA ALA A 362 6.39 -21.25 -17.63
C ALA A 362 6.68 -21.51 -19.11
N ALA A 363 5.86 -20.96 -20.02
CA ALA A 363 6.10 -21.05 -21.46
C ALA A 363 7.41 -20.37 -21.89
N LEU A 364 7.71 -19.17 -21.36
CA LEU A 364 8.99 -18.50 -21.64
C LEU A 364 10.18 -19.27 -21.04
N THR A 365 10.03 -19.78 -19.82
CA THR A 365 11.05 -20.61 -19.17
C THR A 365 11.35 -21.87 -19.99
N GLN A 366 10.33 -22.49 -20.59
CA GLN A 366 10.52 -23.62 -21.51
C GLN A 366 11.32 -23.23 -22.76
N GLN A 367 11.14 -22.01 -23.29
CA GLN A 367 11.95 -21.49 -24.39
C GLN A 367 13.41 -21.29 -23.95
N TRP A 368 13.65 -20.70 -22.78
CA TRP A 368 15.00 -20.55 -22.23
C TRP A 368 15.69 -21.89 -21.99
N VAL A 369 14.98 -22.89 -21.45
CA VAL A 369 15.51 -24.25 -21.28
C VAL A 369 15.90 -24.82 -22.65
N THR A 370 15.07 -24.64 -23.67
CA THR A 370 15.37 -25.11 -25.04
C THR A 370 16.60 -24.41 -25.62
N HIS A 371 16.72 -23.10 -25.44
CA HIS A 371 17.89 -22.33 -25.84
C HIS A 371 19.17 -22.82 -25.14
N LEU A 372 19.11 -23.05 -23.82
CA LEU A 372 20.23 -23.57 -23.05
C LEU A 372 20.67 -24.96 -23.54
N LYS A 373 19.76 -25.83 -24.00
CA LYS A 373 20.13 -27.13 -24.61
C LYS A 373 21.03 -26.96 -25.83
N GLY A 374 20.69 -26.02 -26.72
CA GLY A 374 21.46 -25.70 -27.93
C GLY A 374 22.73 -24.85 -27.69
N THR A 375 22.95 -24.37 -26.47
CA THR A 375 24.08 -23.48 -26.14
C THR A 375 25.37 -24.29 -25.87
N ALA A 376 26.48 -23.86 -26.46
CA ALA A 376 27.80 -24.46 -26.24
C ALA A 376 28.30 -24.23 -24.80
N SER A 377 29.06 -25.20 -24.25
CA SER A 377 29.52 -25.18 -22.85
C SER A 377 30.30 -23.91 -22.48
N ALA A 378 31.17 -23.40 -23.36
CA ALA A 378 31.93 -22.17 -23.12
C ALA A 378 31.04 -20.91 -22.97
N THR A 379 29.86 -20.90 -23.59
CA THR A 379 28.88 -19.81 -23.46
C THR A 379 28.02 -19.97 -22.21
N LEU A 380 27.74 -21.21 -21.79
CA LEU A 380 27.09 -21.50 -20.50
C LEU A 380 27.95 -21.02 -19.32
N VAL A 381 29.26 -21.26 -19.40
CA VAL A 381 30.28 -20.75 -18.47
C VAL A 381 30.18 -19.23 -18.34
N LYS A 382 30.12 -18.49 -19.45
CA LYS A 382 30.04 -17.01 -19.41
C LYS A 382 28.72 -16.46 -18.83
N ASN A 383 27.64 -17.25 -18.88
CA ASN A 383 26.29 -16.85 -18.46
C ASN A 383 25.77 -17.74 -17.30
N SER A 384 26.66 -18.10 -16.38
CA SER A 384 26.41 -19.06 -15.30
C SER A 384 25.26 -18.68 -14.38
N SER A 385 25.12 -17.39 -14.04
CA SER A 385 23.99 -16.88 -13.25
C SER A 385 22.65 -17.08 -13.97
N ASN A 386 22.58 -16.76 -15.27
CA ASN A 386 21.35 -16.94 -16.06
C ASN A 386 20.95 -18.43 -16.14
N ALA A 387 21.92 -19.32 -16.33
CA ALA A 387 21.67 -20.76 -16.36
C ALA A 387 21.09 -21.27 -15.03
N PHE A 388 21.58 -20.73 -13.90
CA PHE A 388 21.00 -21.00 -12.58
C PHE A 388 19.55 -20.49 -12.48
N TYR A 389 19.27 -19.23 -12.81
CA TYR A 389 17.93 -18.66 -12.66
C TYR A 389 16.89 -19.33 -13.57
N VAL A 390 17.27 -19.77 -14.78
CA VAL A 390 16.39 -20.58 -15.64
C VAL A 390 16.07 -21.93 -14.99
N ALA A 391 17.06 -22.61 -14.38
CA ALA A 391 16.82 -23.87 -13.68
C ALA A 391 15.92 -23.68 -12.44
N ALA A 392 16.12 -22.59 -11.70
CA ALA A 392 15.32 -22.26 -10.52
C ALA A 392 13.87 -21.93 -10.89
N LEU A 393 13.65 -21.11 -11.92
CA LEU A 393 12.33 -20.85 -12.51
C LEU A 393 11.66 -22.13 -13.00
N ALA A 394 12.41 -23.00 -13.69
CA ALA A 394 11.85 -24.25 -14.21
C ALA A 394 11.34 -25.14 -13.07
N ARG A 395 12.10 -25.24 -11.98
CA ARG A 395 11.66 -25.95 -10.76
C ARG A 395 10.41 -25.32 -10.15
N LEU A 396 10.41 -24.00 -9.95
CA LEU A 396 9.30 -23.28 -9.32
C LEU A 396 7.99 -23.39 -10.11
N LEU A 397 8.07 -23.43 -11.45
CA LEU A 397 6.91 -23.42 -12.36
C LEU A 397 6.54 -24.82 -12.88
N GLY A 398 7.23 -25.87 -12.43
CA GLY A 398 6.99 -27.24 -12.92
C GLY A 398 7.38 -27.47 -14.38
N VAL A 399 8.27 -26.65 -14.95
CA VAL A 399 8.77 -26.82 -16.32
C VAL A 399 9.84 -27.92 -16.35
N PRO A 400 9.73 -28.92 -17.24
CA PRO A 400 10.71 -30.00 -17.32
C PRO A 400 12.14 -29.51 -17.63
N PHE A 401 13.06 -29.75 -16.69
CA PHE A 401 14.48 -29.45 -16.85
C PHE A 401 15.30 -30.75 -17.05
N PRO A 402 15.90 -31.01 -18.23
CA PRO A 402 16.55 -32.29 -18.48
C PRO A 402 17.79 -32.50 -17.59
N LYS A 403 17.92 -33.69 -17.02
CA LYS A 403 19.10 -34.08 -16.22
C LYS A 403 20.42 -33.89 -16.98
N SER A 404 20.46 -34.22 -18.28
CA SER A 404 21.64 -34.02 -19.13
C SER A 404 22.08 -32.56 -19.24
N LEU A 405 21.12 -31.64 -19.30
CA LEU A 405 21.38 -30.20 -19.28
C LEU A 405 21.90 -29.74 -17.91
N ALA A 406 21.28 -30.22 -16.82
CA ALA A 406 21.72 -29.94 -15.46
C ALA A 406 23.17 -30.41 -15.21
N TYR A 407 23.52 -31.63 -15.64
CA TYR A 407 24.90 -32.12 -15.53
C TYR A 407 25.89 -31.27 -16.30
N ARG A 408 25.54 -30.84 -17.53
CA ARG A 408 26.42 -30.00 -18.35
C ARG A 408 26.64 -28.61 -17.74
N ILE A 409 25.58 -27.98 -17.22
CA ILE A 409 25.68 -26.69 -16.53
C ILE A 409 26.49 -26.85 -15.23
N HIS A 410 26.23 -27.89 -14.44
CA HIS A 410 26.97 -28.16 -13.22
C HIS A 410 28.47 -28.34 -13.51
N ALA A 411 28.84 -29.15 -14.50
CA ALA A 411 30.24 -29.34 -14.89
C ALA A 411 30.93 -28.03 -15.33
N ALA A 412 30.22 -27.19 -16.07
CA ALA A 412 30.71 -25.87 -16.49
C ALA A 412 30.94 -24.93 -15.28
N LEU A 413 30.01 -24.91 -14.32
CA LEU A 413 30.12 -24.13 -13.09
C LEU A 413 31.28 -24.60 -12.22
N GLU A 414 31.46 -25.91 -12.07
CA GLU A 414 32.58 -26.47 -11.31
C GLU A 414 33.93 -26.12 -11.95
N GLU A 415 34.03 -26.13 -13.29
CA GLU A 415 35.25 -25.72 -13.98
C GLU A 415 35.60 -24.25 -13.71
N GLN A 416 34.60 -23.37 -13.61
CA GLN A 416 34.80 -21.98 -13.18
C GLN A 416 35.19 -21.89 -11.71
N ALA A 417 34.53 -22.65 -10.85
CA ALA A 417 34.77 -22.66 -9.42
C ALA A 417 36.20 -23.13 -9.08
N LEU A 418 36.76 -24.05 -9.86
CA LEU A 418 38.17 -24.45 -9.75
C LEU A 418 39.15 -23.28 -10.00
N LYS A 419 38.75 -22.29 -10.79
CA LYS A 419 39.55 -21.09 -11.11
C LYS A 419 39.30 -19.94 -10.11
N ALA A 420 38.45 -20.13 -9.11
CA ALA A 420 38.19 -19.12 -8.09
C ALA A 420 39.45 -18.76 -7.30
N THR A 421 39.52 -17.52 -6.83
CA THR A 421 40.60 -16.99 -5.98
C THR A 421 40.02 -16.61 -4.62
N PRO A 422 40.85 -16.41 -3.57
CA PRO A 422 40.34 -16.01 -2.27
C PRO A 422 39.53 -14.70 -2.35
N THR A 423 39.97 -13.77 -3.20
CA THR A 423 39.30 -12.47 -3.40
C THR A 423 38.14 -12.49 -4.39
N ASN A 424 37.87 -13.62 -5.04
CA ASN A 424 36.73 -13.80 -5.95
C ASN A 424 36.10 -15.19 -5.79
N PRO A 425 35.35 -15.42 -4.69
CA PRO A 425 34.72 -16.72 -4.41
C PRO A 425 33.36 -16.92 -5.10
N LEU A 426 32.85 -15.93 -5.85
CA LEU A 426 31.54 -16.01 -6.51
C LEU A 426 31.35 -17.25 -7.43
N PRO A 427 32.38 -17.72 -8.18
CA PRO A 427 32.24 -18.96 -8.94
C PRO A 427 31.94 -20.20 -8.07
N ILE A 428 32.49 -20.26 -6.85
CA ILE A 428 32.19 -21.33 -5.88
C ILE A 428 30.73 -21.27 -5.44
N TYR A 429 30.27 -20.07 -5.10
CA TYR A 429 28.88 -19.83 -4.73
C TYR A 429 27.90 -20.35 -5.79
N TRP A 430 28.12 -20.01 -7.07
CA TRP A 430 27.23 -20.45 -8.15
C TRP A 430 27.26 -21.96 -8.36
N ALA A 431 28.43 -22.59 -8.25
CA ALA A 431 28.56 -24.05 -8.34
C ALA A 431 27.82 -24.75 -7.19
N ALA A 432 28.04 -24.31 -5.94
CA ALA A 432 27.38 -24.85 -4.75
C ALA A 432 25.86 -24.67 -4.79
N ARG A 433 25.39 -23.49 -5.17
CA ARG A 433 23.95 -23.18 -5.25
C ARG A 433 23.25 -23.98 -6.35
N PHE A 434 23.91 -24.20 -7.49
CA PHE A 434 23.37 -25.05 -8.55
C PHE A 434 23.37 -26.54 -8.16
N ALA A 435 24.42 -26.99 -7.46
CA ALA A 435 24.51 -28.32 -6.86
C ALA A 435 23.34 -28.58 -5.91
N LEU A 436 23.07 -27.64 -4.98
CA LEU A 436 21.95 -27.71 -4.04
C LEU A 436 20.59 -27.79 -4.76
N LEU A 437 20.35 -26.90 -5.73
CA LEU A 437 19.09 -26.84 -6.49
C LEU A 437 18.78 -28.16 -7.23
N ASN A 438 19.81 -28.84 -7.73
CA ASN A 438 19.69 -30.08 -8.52
C ASN A 438 20.04 -31.34 -7.73
N GLN A 439 20.31 -31.24 -6.43
CA GLN A 439 20.74 -32.35 -5.57
C GLN A 439 21.95 -33.11 -6.15
N HIS A 440 22.91 -32.37 -6.70
CA HIS A 440 24.14 -32.93 -7.24
C HIS A 440 25.30 -32.61 -6.28
N PRO A 441 26.08 -33.60 -5.82
CA PRO A 441 27.20 -33.35 -4.93
C PRO A 441 28.34 -32.62 -5.64
N LEU A 442 29.13 -31.83 -4.90
CA LEU A 442 30.33 -31.19 -5.46
C LEU A 442 31.45 -32.22 -5.67
N LYS A 443 32.16 -32.10 -6.79
CA LYS A 443 33.32 -32.94 -7.08
C LYS A 443 34.44 -32.73 -6.07
N ARG A 444 35.18 -33.81 -5.80
CA ARG A 444 36.32 -33.83 -4.88
C ARG A 444 37.35 -32.73 -5.18
N ALA A 445 37.66 -32.49 -6.45
CA ALA A 445 38.62 -31.44 -6.83
C ALA A 445 38.16 -30.05 -6.41
N LEU A 446 36.86 -29.75 -6.53
CA LEU A 446 36.30 -28.47 -6.10
C LEU A 446 36.28 -28.37 -4.57
N ARG A 447 35.89 -29.44 -3.86
CA ARG A 447 36.00 -29.49 -2.39
C ARG A 447 37.42 -29.20 -1.90
N SER A 448 38.42 -29.85 -2.50
CA SER A 448 39.83 -29.58 -2.18
C SER A 448 40.23 -28.14 -2.47
N ARG A 449 39.74 -27.55 -3.57
CA ARG A 449 39.97 -26.15 -3.89
C ARG A 449 39.34 -25.20 -2.87
N ILE A 450 38.09 -25.46 -2.47
CA ILE A 450 37.37 -24.67 -1.46
C ILE A 450 38.13 -24.70 -0.13
N ALA A 451 38.55 -25.88 0.33
CA ALA A 451 39.33 -26.03 1.56
C ALA A 451 40.67 -25.28 1.53
N GLN A 452 41.32 -25.18 0.36
CA GLN A 452 42.54 -24.37 0.19
C GLN A 452 42.28 -22.85 0.24
N LEU A 453 41.10 -22.42 -0.21
CA LEU A 453 40.73 -21.00 -0.30
C LEU A 453 40.15 -20.45 1.01
N ALA A 454 39.40 -21.28 1.74
CA ALA A 454 38.67 -20.88 2.96
C ALA A 454 39.56 -20.17 4.00
N PRO A 455 40.78 -20.64 4.36
CA PRO A 455 41.63 -19.97 5.35
C PRO A 455 42.15 -18.59 4.90
N ARG A 456 42.04 -18.27 3.60
CA ARG A 456 42.54 -17.02 3.00
C ARG A 456 41.41 -16.10 2.56
N ALA A 457 40.16 -16.49 2.82
CA ALA A 457 39.00 -15.75 2.36
C ALA A 457 38.92 -14.38 3.08
N PRO A 458 38.64 -13.29 2.35
CA PRO A 458 38.40 -12.01 2.97
C PRO A 458 37.06 -12.00 3.71
N VAL A 459 36.95 -11.08 4.67
CA VAL A 459 35.66 -10.76 5.30
C VAL A 459 34.83 -9.93 4.33
N ASP A 460 34.04 -10.60 3.50
CA ASP A 460 33.04 -9.99 2.61
C ASP A 460 31.85 -10.92 2.34
N VAL A 461 30.79 -10.35 1.76
CA VAL A 461 29.52 -11.04 1.55
C VAL A 461 29.65 -12.21 0.59
N ALA A 462 30.43 -12.06 -0.49
CA ALA A 462 30.65 -13.15 -1.45
C ALA A 462 31.33 -14.37 -0.80
N SER A 463 32.27 -14.14 0.11
CA SER A 463 32.93 -15.23 0.85
C SER A 463 31.96 -15.95 1.77
N VAL A 464 31.18 -15.20 2.56
CA VAL A 464 30.13 -15.75 3.44
C VAL A 464 29.11 -16.56 2.64
N MET A 465 28.63 -16.03 1.52
CA MET A 465 27.69 -16.72 0.63
C MET A 465 28.27 -18.00 0.06
N ALA A 466 29.51 -17.96 -0.45
CA ALA A 466 30.12 -19.12 -1.07
C ALA A 466 30.26 -20.28 -0.08
N PHE A 467 30.75 -20.02 1.13
CA PHE A 467 30.95 -21.08 2.11
C PHE A 467 29.64 -21.55 2.76
N SER A 468 28.66 -20.65 2.95
CA SER A 468 27.33 -21.05 3.42
C SER A 468 26.64 -21.98 2.44
N GLU A 469 26.68 -21.68 1.14
CA GLU A 469 26.07 -22.54 0.12
C GLU A 469 26.82 -23.87 -0.05
N VAL A 470 28.16 -23.87 0.11
CA VAL A 470 28.93 -25.13 0.13
C VAL A 470 28.54 -25.98 1.35
N ALA A 471 28.44 -25.37 2.53
CA ALA A 471 28.03 -26.06 3.74
C ALA A 471 26.67 -26.74 3.57
N LYS A 472 25.71 -26.08 2.90
CA LYS A 472 24.40 -26.68 2.57
C LYS A 472 24.50 -27.78 1.51
N ALA A 473 25.20 -27.51 0.41
CA ALA A 473 25.25 -28.43 -0.73
C ALA A 473 25.94 -29.76 -0.39
N ASP A 474 27.00 -29.72 0.42
CA ASP A 474 27.81 -30.89 0.78
C ASP A 474 27.60 -31.34 2.24
N SER A 475 26.73 -30.67 2.99
CA SER A 475 26.57 -30.88 4.45
C SER A 475 27.91 -30.77 5.20
N ASP A 476 28.78 -29.83 4.81
CA ASP A 476 30.12 -29.63 5.36
C ASP A 476 30.11 -28.67 6.57
N PRO A 477 30.27 -29.18 7.82
CA PRO A 477 30.19 -28.34 9.02
C PRO A 477 31.37 -27.37 9.13
N ALA A 478 32.54 -27.70 8.57
CA ALA A 478 33.71 -26.85 8.63
C ALA A 478 33.51 -25.61 7.74
N MET A 479 32.86 -25.76 6.59
CA MET A 479 32.46 -24.64 5.75
C MET A 479 31.34 -23.82 6.39
N GLY A 480 30.41 -24.47 7.10
CA GLY A 480 29.37 -23.79 7.90
C GLY A 480 29.99 -22.87 8.95
N HIS A 481 30.90 -23.41 9.76
CA HIS A 481 31.63 -22.65 10.78
C HIS A 481 32.48 -21.52 10.18
N THR A 482 33.11 -21.75 9.02
CA THR A 482 33.84 -20.71 8.30
C THR A 482 32.91 -19.57 7.87
N ALA A 483 31.74 -19.90 7.31
CA ALA A 483 30.75 -18.92 6.90
C ALA A 483 30.23 -18.09 8.10
N GLU A 484 29.90 -18.75 9.21
CA GLU A 484 29.47 -18.11 10.46
C GLU A 484 30.56 -17.19 11.03
N THR A 485 31.81 -17.64 11.03
CA THR A 485 32.95 -16.84 11.51
C THR A 485 33.13 -15.58 10.66
N LEU A 486 33.06 -15.72 9.33
CA LEU A 486 33.14 -14.57 8.42
C LEU A 486 31.93 -13.64 8.56
N ALA A 487 30.73 -14.20 8.75
CA ALA A 487 29.50 -13.45 8.94
C ALA A 487 29.50 -12.65 10.24
N GLY A 488 29.98 -13.23 11.34
CA GLY A 488 30.15 -12.54 12.63
C GLY A 488 31.19 -11.40 12.58
N GLN A 489 32.06 -11.41 11.57
CA GLN A 489 33.03 -10.33 11.32
C GLN A 489 32.47 -9.23 10.39
N LEU A 490 31.29 -9.42 9.78
CA LEU A 490 30.59 -8.37 9.05
C LEU A 490 30.03 -7.34 10.05
N LYS A 491 30.28 -6.05 9.78
CA LYS A 491 29.82 -4.97 10.64
C LYS A 491 28.30 -4.76 10.52
N LEU A 492 27.54 -5.19 11.52
CA LEU A 492 26.10 -4.97 11.63
C LEU A 492 25.72 -3.48 11.52
N GLY A 493 24.59 -3.19 10.87
CA GLY A 493 24.13 -1.83 10.64
C GLY A 493 24.87 -1.08 9.52
N ALA A 494 25.71 -1.75 8.71
CA ALA A 494 26.42 -1.18 7.57
C ALA A 494 25.82 -1.64 6.24
N ALA A 495 25.98 -0.80 5.21
CA ALA A 495 25.81 -1.20 3.82
C ALA A 495 26.97 -2.13 3.41
N TYR A 496 26.64 -3.24 2.77
CA TYR A 496 27.63 -4.18 2.26
C TYR A 496 27.79 -4.07 0.75
N ARG A 497 28.96 -4.53 0.30
CA ARG A 497 29.34 -4.73 -1.09
C ARG A 497 29.61 -6.22 -1.28
N SER A 498 29.43 -6.73 -2.49
CA SER A 498 29.60 -8.17 -2.77
C SER A 498 31.02 -8.64 -2.47
N GLN A 499 32.04 -7.88 -2.88
CA GLN A 499 33.45 -8.20 -2.66
C GLN A 499 34.22 -6.95 -2.23
N LYS A 500 35.33 -7.13 -1.50
CA LYS A 500 36.20 -6.00 -1.10
C LYS A 500 36.74 -5.17 -2.27
N SER A 501 36.91 -5.77 -3.44
CA SER A 501 37.34 -5.15 -4.70
C SER A 501 36.28 -4.25 -5.35
N VAL A 502 35.02 -4.35 -4.93
CA VAL A 502 33.93 -3.53 -5.44
C VAL A 502 33.87 -2.23 -4.63
N ASN A 503 33.86 -1.08 -5.30
CA ASN A 503 33.93 0.21 -4.62
C ASN A 503 32.57 0.75 -4.16
N GLN A 504 31.48 0.09 -4.56
CA GLN A 504 30.12 0.50 -4.24
C GLN A 504 29.42 -0.57 -3.40
N THR A 505 28.73 -0.13 -2.37
CA THR A 505 27.77 -0.96 -1.63
C THR A 505 26.48 -1.07 -2.42
N ASP A 506 25.83 -2.22 -2.33
CA ASP A 506 24.58 -2.51 -3.04
C ASP A 506 23.59 -3.20 -2.11
N LEU A 507 22.31 -3.06 -2.42
CA LEU A 507 21.26 -3.55 -1.53
C LEU A 507 21.23 -5.08 -1.47
N LEU A 508 21.55 -5.79 -2.56
CA LEU A 508 21.55 -7.25 -2.58
C LEU A 508 22.63 -7.82 -1.66
N SER A 509 23.86 -7.32 -1.81
CA SER A 509 24.94 -7.67 -0.91
C SER A 509 24.64 -7.25 0.52
N THR A 510 24.00 -6.09 0.72
CA THR A 510 23.57 -5.64 2.05
C THR A 510 22.57 -6.60 2.68
N ALA A 511 21.50 -6.93 1.99
CA ALA A 511 20.45 -7.81 2.48
C ALA A 511 20.97 -9.23 2.77
N ILE A 512 21.88 -9.74 1.94
CA ILE A 512 22.49 -11.05 2.16
C ILE A 512 23.47 -11.04 3.33
N GLY A 513 24.34 -10.02 3.42
CA GLY A 513 25.28 -9.89 4.52
C GLY A 513 24.57 -9.74 5.86
N LEU A 514 23.42 -9.05 5.90
CA LEU A 514 22.59 -8.92 7.10
C LEU A 514 21.94 -10.23 7.51
N ALA A 515 21.39 -10.98 6.55
CA ALA A 515 20.80 -12.29 6.82
C ALA A 515 21.84 -13.27 7.35
N ALA A 516 23.02 -13.30 6.73
CA ALA A 516 24.11 -14.17 7.16
C ALA A 516 24.68 -13.77 8.52
N ALA A 517 24.73 -12.47 8.84
CA ALA A 517 25.14 -11.99 10.15
C ALA A 517 24.03 -12.08 11.22
N HIS A 518 22.90 -12.72 10.90
CA HIS A 518 21.71 -12.81 11.77
C HIS A 518 21.26 -11.45 12.33
N ALA A 519 21.35 -10.42 11.49
CA ALA A 519 21.02 -9.05 11.87
C ALA A 519 19.55 -8.94 12.31
N THR A 520 19.36 -8.28 13.44
CA THR A 520 18.03 -7.92 13.97
C THR A 520 17.30 -6.97 13.00
N SER A 521 15.97 -6.88 13.11
CA SER A 521 15.17 -5.97 12.29
C SER A 521 15.67 -4.51 12.36
N THR A 522 16.16 -4.06 13.51
CA THR A 522 16.74 -2.73 13.71
C THR A 522 18.04 -2.53 12.91
N GLU A 523 18.93 -3.53 12.91
CA GLU A 523 20.19 -3.48 12.16
C GLU A 523 19.95 -3.56 10.66
N ARG A 524 18.95 -4.34 10.24
CA ARG A 524 18.49 -4.38 8.86
C ARG A 524 17.98 -3.03 8.40
N LEU A 525 17.08 -2.41 9.17
CA LEU A 525 16.54 -1.09 8.89
C LEU A 525 17.66 -0.04 8.78
N LYS A 526 18.59 0.00 9.74
CA LYS A 526 19.72 0.94 9.76
C LYS A 526 20.62 0.80 8.53
N SER A 527 20.87 -0.43 8.09
CA SER A 527 21.72 -0.71 6.93
C SER A 527 21.02 -0.32 5.62
N ILE A 528 19.71 -0.55 5.54
CA ILE A 528 18.89 -0.23 4.37
C ILE A 528 18.62 1.27 4.26
N GLN A 529 18.54 1.99 5.37
CA GLN A 529 18.39 3.46 5.39
C GLN A 529 19.48 4.17 4.57
N SER A 530 20.69 3.63 4.50
CA SER A 530 21.77 4.19 3.68
C SER A 530 21.51 4.16 2.18
N PHE A 531 20.57 3.31 1.75
CA PHE A 531 20.08 3.18 0.39
C PHE A 531 18.81 4.03 0.15
N VAL A 532 18.06 4.35 1.20
CA VAL A 532 16.84 5.15 1.12
C VAL A 532 17.19 6.64 1.22
N SER A 533 17.25 7.33 0.08
CA SER A 533 17.29 8.79 0.07
C SER A 533 16.09 9.34 -0.70
N GLY A 534 15.66 10.55 -0.30
CA GLY A 534 14.29 11.06 -0.46
C GLY A 534 13.65 11.07 -1.85
N ASP A 535 12.32 11.02 -1.80
CA ASP A 535 11.31 11.37 -2.81
C ASP A 535 11.06 10.48 -4.04
N ARG A 536 11.76 9.36 -4.23
CA ARG A 536 11.30 8.28 -5.13
C ARG A 536 11.76 6.96 -4.55
N ALA A 537 10.97 5.90 -4.68
CA ALA A 537 11.43 4.51 -4.46
C ALA A 537 12.43 4.09 -5.56
N CYS A 538 13.51 4.85 -5.69
CA CYS A 538 14.75 4.52 -6.36
C CYS A 538 15.83 4.89 -5.35
N ILE A 539 16.49 3.85 -4.84
CA ILE A 539 17.67 3.96 -4.01
C ILE A 539 18.76 4.70 -4.84
N LEU A 540 19.07 5.97 -4.51
CA LEU A 540 19.78 7.01 -5.33
C LEU A 540 21.29 6.73 -5.60
N PRO A 541 22.06 7.53 -6.42
CA PRO A 541 21.75 8.70 -7.27
C PRO A 541 22.00 8.49 -8.80
N LEU A 542 21.42 9.39 -9.61
CA LEU A 542 21.33 9.38 -11.09
C LEU A 542 22.63 9.55 -11.90
N THR A 543 23.82 9.44 -11.30
CA THR A 543 25.08 9.79 -12.00
C THR A 543 25.93 8.61 -12.46
N THR A 544 25.55 7.36 -12.16
CA THR A 544 26.20 6.17 -12.72
C THR A 544 25.27 5.40 -13.64
N PRO A 545 25.66 5.13 -14.90
CA PRO A 545 24.79 4.53 -15.93
C PRO A 545 24.50 3.01 -15.75
N ARG A 546 24.56 2.48 -14.52
CA ARG A 546 24.34 1.05 -14.24
C ARG A 546 23.49 0.70 -12.99
N ASN A 547 22.90 1.69 -12.31
CA ASN A 547 22.03 1.40 -11.17
C ASN A 547 20.56 1.58 -11.56
N SER A 548 20.00 0.54 -12.16
CA SER A 548 18.57 0.43 -12.44
C SER A 548 17.79 0.15 -11.15
N CYS A 549 16.62 0.76 -11.02
CA CYS A 549 15.61 0.44 -10.01
C CYS A 549 15.00 -0.94 -10.33
N ASP A 550 15.78 -2.03 -10.20
CA ASP A 550 15.37 -3.40 -10.53
C ASP A 550 14.48 -4.02 -9.43
N LEU A 551 13.73 -5.07 -9.80
CA LEU A 551 12.82 -5.77 -8.88
C LEU A 551 13.56 -6.48 -7.76
N ASN A 552 14.82 -6.87 -7.99
CA ASN A 552 15.69 -7.50 -7.00
C ASN A 552 15.85 -6.58 -5.80
N THR A 553 16.18 -5.32 -6.07
CA THR A 553 16.34 -4.29 -5.05
C THR A 553 15.06 -4.11 -4.22
N ARG A 554 13.88 -4.12 -4.84
CA ARG A 554 12.61 -3.96 -4.12
C ARG A 554 12.19 -5.20 -3.32
N TYR A 555 12.43 -6.39 -3.86
CA TYR A 555 12.21 -7.66 -3.17
C TYR A 555 13.08 -7.78 -1.91
N LEU A 556 14.33 -7.32 -1.99
CA LEU A 556 15.31 -7.41 -0.91
C LEU A 556 15.06 -6.38 0.21
N SER A 557 14.52 -5.19 -0.13
CA SER A 557 13.98 -4.27 0.88
C SER A 557 12.80 -4.89 1.64
N LEU A 558 11.86 -5.51 0.92
CA LEU A 558 10.67 -6.16 1.51
C LEU A 558 11.02 -7.38 2.38
N ALA A 559 11.96 -8.22 1.95
CA ALA A 559 12.41 -9.39 2.70
C ALA A 559 13.13 -8.99 4.00
N ALA A 560 13.90 -7.91 3.97
CA ALA A 560 14.58 -7.39 5.15
C ALA A 560 13.66 -6.70 6.15
N GLU A 561 12.56 -6.08 5.69
CA GLU A 561 11.53 -5.46 6.54
C GLU A 561 10.59 -6.49 7.20
N ARG A 562 10.35 -7.63 6.57
CA ARG A 562 9.33 -8.60 6.99
C ARG A 562 9.86 -9.86 7.66
N ASP A 563 11.18 -9.95 7.83
CA ASP A 563 11.86 -11.16 8.31
C ASP A 563 11.40 -12.43 7.56
N ILE A 564 11.14 -12.28 6.26
CA ILE A 564 10.82 -13.40 5.39
C ILE A 564 12.12 -14.19 5.26
N ASP A 565 12.12 -15.44 5.73
CA ASP A 565 13.15 -16.40 5.38
C ASP A 565 13.29 -16.37 3.86
N TYR A 566 14.50 -16.03 3.40
CA TYR A 566 14.81 -16.08 1.98
C TYR A 566 14.28 -17.42 1.44
N PRO A 567 13.45 -17.46 0.38
CA PRO A 567 13.01 -18.70 -0.22
C PRO A 567 14.21 -19.28 -0.97
N ILE A 568 15.06 -19.90 -0.17
CA ILE A 568 16.10 -20.85 -0.51
C ILE A 568 16.14 -21.84 0.64
N ASN A 569 14.98 -22.24 1.15
CA ASN A 569 14.86 -23.54 1.76
C ASN A 569 14.54 -24.51 0.62
N PRO A 570 15.47 -25.39 0.19
CA PRO A 570 15.16 -26.42 -0.80
C PRO A 570 14.17 -27.48 -0.28
N HIS A 571 13.68 -27.33 0.95
CA HIS A 571 12.79 -28.25 1.65
C HIS A 571 11.37 -27.71 1.91
N ASP A 572 11.02 -26.52 1.44
CA ASP A 572 9.61 -26.04 1.41
C ASP A 572 9.02 -26.07 0.00
#